data_AF-A0A4V1ER94-F1
#
_entry.id   AF-A0A4V1ER94-F1
#
_cell.length_a   1.000
_cell.length_b   1.000
_cell.length_c   1.000
_cell.angle_alpha   90.00
_cell.angle_beta   90.00
_cell.angle_gamma   90.00
#
_symmetry.space_group_name_H-M   'P 1'
#
loop_
_entity.id
_entity.type
_entity.pdbx_description
1 polymer ?
#
loop_
_entity_poly.entity_id
_entity_poly.type
_entity_poly.pdbx_seq_one_letter_code
_entity_poly.pdbx_strand_id
1 'polypeptide(L)' 'MFLTLAAVELPEHHRDPQDRLMIATALINDAKLMSADQKFLKYQEIVNNLL' A
#
# COMPACT_ATOMS: atom_id res chain seq x y z
N MET A 1 -0.64 14.00 -8.10
CA MET A 1 0.47 13.65 -9.01
C MET A 1 1.51 12.75 -8.35
N PHE A 2 1.90 12.96 -7.08
CA PHE A 2 2.88 12.10 -6.39
C PHE A 2 2.35 10.71 -5.98
N LEU A 3 1.08 10.61 -5.58
CA LEU A 3 0.49 9.37 -5.06
C LEU A 3 0.42 8.26 -6.12
N THR A 4 0.04 8.61 -7.35
CA THR A 4 -0.05 7.66 -8.47
C THR A 4 1.33 7.15 -8.90
N LEU A 5 2.38 7.97 -8.77
CA LEU A 5 3.75 7.54 -9.06
C LEU A 5 4.22 6.53 -8.00
N ALA A 6 4.06 6.85 -6.72
CA ALA A 6 4.41 5.95 -5.62
C ALA A 6 3.66 4.61 -5.71
N ALA A 7 2.38 4.63 -6.11
CA ALA A 7 1.60 3.40 -6.30
C ALA A 7 2.11 2.52 -7.46
N VAL A 8 2.72 3.11 -8.50
CA VAL A 8 3.33 2.36 -9.62
C VAL A 8 4.68 1.77 -9.24
N GLU A 9 5.41 2.39 -8.32
CA GLU A 9 6.71 1.92 -7.84
C GLU A 9 6.61 0.73 -6.88
N LEU A 10 5.42 0.45 -6.32
CA LEU A 10 5.20 -0.71 -5.47
C LEU A 10 5.37 -2.03 -6.24
N PRO A 11 5.95 -3.07 -5.62
CA PRO A 11 6.12 -4.37 -6.26
C PRO A 11 4.81 -4.97 -6.78
N GLU A 12 4.88 -5.69 -7.90
CA GLU A 12 3.72 -6.34 -8.51
C GLU A 12 3.39 -7.65 -7.76
N HIS A 13 2.73 -7.54 -6.61
CA HIS A 13 2.18 -8.69 -5.86
C HIS A 13 0.72 -8.97 -6.22
N HIS A 14 -0.03 -7.92 -6.56
CA HIS A 14 -1.42 -7.98 -6.97
C HIS A 14 -1.66 -6.94 -8.07
N ARG A 15 -2.39 -7.32 -9.12
CA ARG A 15 -2.79 -6.38 -10.19
C ARG A 15 -4.01 -5.53 -9.80
N ASP A 16 -4.26 -5.35 -8.51
CA ASP A 16 -5.30 -4.44 -8.06
C ASP A 16 -4.70 -3.04 -7.86
N PRO A 17 -5.00 -2.07 -8.73
CA PRO A 17 -4.49 -0.72 -8.58
C PRO A 17 -5.00 -0.02 -7.31
N GLN A 18 -6.13 -0.44 -6.72
CA GLN A 18 -6.68 0.19 -5.52
C GLN A 18 -5.81 -0.10 -4.29
N ASP A 19 -5.37 -1.34 -4.10
CA ASP A 19 -4.49 -1.73 -2.99
C ASP A 19 -3.21 -0.90 -2.98
N ARG A 20 -2.61 -0.71 -4.16
CA ARG A 20 -1.39 0.09 -4.31
C ARG A 20 -1.62 1.56 -4.01
N LEU A 21 -2.78 2.11 -4.37
CA LEU A 21 -3.15 3.47 -4.00
C LEU A 21 -3.37 3.59 -2.49
N MET A 22 -4.01 2.60 -1.85
CA MET A 22 -4.20 2.58 -0.39
C MET A 22 -2.86 2.52 0.34
N ILE A 23 -1.93 1.66 -0.09
CA ILE A 23 -0.58 1.57 0.45
C ILE A 23 0.17 2.89 0.25
N ALA A 24 0.22 3.43 -0.97
CA ALA A 24 0.91 4.68 -1.25
C ALA A 24 0.36 5.84 -0.42
N THR A 25 -0.96 5.89 -0.22
CA THR A 25 -1.60 6.89 0.65
C THR A 25 -1.12 6.77 2.08
N ALA A 26 -1.10 5.55 2.64
CA ALA A 26 -0.67 5.32 4.01
C ALA A 26 0.82 5.67 4.21
N LEU A 27 1.69 5.28 3.27
CA LEU A 27 3.12 5.59 3.34
C LEU A 27 3.40 7.11 3.26
N ILE A 28 2.77 7.82 2.33
CA ILE A 28 2.97 9.26 2.15
C ILE A 28 2.52 10.06 3.36
N ASN A 29 1.47 9.61 4.05
CA ASN A 29 0.90 10.30 5.20
C ASN A 29 1.39 9.75 6.55
N ASP A 30 2.35 8.81 6.56
CA ASP A 30 2.79 8.06 7.75
C ASP A 30 1.61 7.53 8.59
N ALA A 31 0.59 7.03 7.89
CA ALA A 31 -0.64 6.56 8.49
C ALA A 31 -0.61 5.04 8.71
N LYS A 32 -1.50 4.56 9.58
CA LYS A 32 -1.80 3.13 9.69
C LYS A 32 -2.89 2.73 8.70
N LEU A 33 -2.72 1.57 8.07
CA LEU A 33 -3.69 0.96 7.16
C LEU A 33 -4.39 -0.19 7.90
N MET A 34 -5.66 0.00 8.26
CA MET A 34 -6.48 -1.05 8.84
C MET A 34 -7.15 -1.86 7.72
N SER A 35 -6.96 -3.18 7.72
CA SER A 35 -7.58 -4.04 6.72
C SER A 35 -7.77 -5.47 7.24
N ALA A 36 -8.91 -6.08 6.89
CA ALA A 36 -9.12 -7.51 7.10
C ALA A 36 -8.50 -8.37 5.98
N ASP A 37 -8.06 -7.76 4.88
CA ASP A 37 -7.45 -8.49 3.78
C ASP A 37 -5.99 -8.82 4.07
N GLN A 38 -5.69 -10.12 4.24
CA GLN A 38 -4.35 -10.60 4.52
C GLN A 38 -3.38 -10.43 3.33
N LYS A 39 -3.86 -10.09 2.13
CA LYS A 39 -3.00 -9.83 0.98
C LYS A 39 -2.04 -8.66 1.19
N PHE A 40 -2.38 -7.69 2.04
CA PHE A 40 -1.48 -6.58 2.35
C PHE A 40 -0.18 -7.04 3.02
N LEU A 41 -0.17 -8.20 3.67
CA LEU A 41 1.05 -8.79 4.24
C LEU A 41 2.11 -9.15 3.19
N LYS A 42 1.75 -9.20 1.90
CA LYS A 42 2.70 -9.41 0.81
C LYS A 42 3.55 -8.17 0.51
N TYR A 43 3.08 -6.98 0.89
CA TYR A 43 3.77 -5.71 0.68
C TYR A 43 4.63 -5.38 1.90
N GLN A 44 5.94 -5.59 1.77
CA GLN A 44 6.89 -5.32 2.87
C GLN A 44 6.92 -3.85 3.25
N GLU A 45 6.60 -2.96 2.32
CA GLU A 45 6.61 -1.52 2.48
C GLU A 45 5.61 -1.06 3.55
N ILE A 46 4.46 -1.72 3.65
CA ILE A 46 3.37 -1.32 4.56
C ILE A 46 3.26 -2.20 5.80
N VAL A 47 4.06 -3.27 5.93
CA VAL A 47 3.86 -4.27 6.99
C VAL A 47 3.95 -3.67 8.40
N ASN A 48 4.79 -2.64 8.58
CA ASN A 48 4.94 -1.92 9.85
C ASN A 48 3.80 -0.94 10.13
N ASN A 49 3.00 -0.64 9.11
CA ASN A 49 1.89 0.30 9.14
C ASN A 49 0.52 -0.40 9.10
N LEU A 50 0.47 -1.73 9.03
CA LEU A 50 -0.79 -2.48 9.08
C LEU A 50 -1.35 -2.57 10.51
N LEU A 51 -2.67 -2.48 10.62
CA LEU A 51 -3.46 -2.70 11.84
C LEU A 51 -4.41 -3.87 11.66
#